data_AF-A0A3D5ENZ4-F1
#
_entry.id   AF-A0A3D5ENZ4-F1
#
_cell.length_a   1.000
_cell.length_b   1.000
_cell.length_c   1.000
_cell.angle_alpha   90.00
_cell.angle_beta   90.00
_cell.angle_gamma   90.00
#
_symmetry.space_group_name_H-M   'P 1'
#
loop_
_entity.id
_entity.type
_entity.pdbx_description
1 polymer ?
#
loop_
_entity_poly.entity_id
_entity_poly.type
_entity_poly.pdbx_seq_one_letter_code
_entity_poly.pdbx_strand_id
1 'polypeptide(L)'
;MTNDLPAEINPNKLDDQSQLNDTYRKNVALSGVYGLSELSLRKQRAVNTIAHTVQEQFFLRNPELANADESISEIVTEEYVDKSGSMFEIPEETIMSAMGYTDKRKYYSYTQVLELFREIADATIGFDALGVAKQFNEREEWTGFTKFIGSVERKKGYFKISMPPPMILKIVNPETSFQGTTDWTLYNSRNTPGIYETCQFYFERNQDVTPWFSVEEIRKLTGAKSKMYEEPKHLRSRVINVALNDINKQPLPLLIEVESGSFGEKLKEWERRKAAGQMPGRKPTTHYRFVIKEKTGSVINGNLLTDQIHLTSQKTELQSLGIAKNQIDGVLDECRDKHGNLEFRYLRWCIQKGHEMRRLSEHNKKSSDHFGGLFRKNIIRGKKFDWFAIDNMITGHLYEVDNKFDPSNQSDSKLIKSLFNKLQSNIVSEYISSLTEFGYAHLREEFDKFLLKEFPHKHKEMVVEKDISLEDMKVVSGHSYHFHLYLDLNTDLFKYESFAQAMRRHLESES
;
A
#
# COMPACT_ATOMS: atom_id res chain seq x y z
N MET A 1 -35.37 -39.44 30.95
CA MET A 1 -36.30 -38.61 30.17
C MET A 1 -36.20 -37.24 30.79
N THR A 2 -35.65 -36.20 30.18
CA THR A 2 -35.39 -35.85 28.78
C THR A 2 -34.13 -34.97 28.73
N ASN A 3 -33.33 -35.13 27.68
CA ASN A 3 -32.22 -34.25 27.33
C ASN A 3 -32.78 -32.97 26.72
N ASP A 4 -32.47 -31.81 27.30
CA ASP A 4 -32.61 -30.52 26.62
C ASP A 4 -31.21 -29.92 26.45
N LEU A 5 -30.71 -30.00 25.21
CA LEU A 5 -29.57 -29.24 24.72
C LEU A 5 -30.01 -27.77 24.54
N PRO A 6 -29.21 -26.78 24.97
CA PRO A 6 -29.48 -25.39 24.65
C PRO A 6 -29.24 -25.13 23.16
N ALA A 7 -30.12 -24.30 22.59
CA ALA A 7 -30.31 -24.02 21.17
C ALA A 7 -29.04 -23.63 20.40
N GLU A 8 -28.98 -24.10 19.16
CA GLU A 8 -27.98 -23.78 18.14
C GLU A 8 -27.81 -22.26 17.98
N ILE A 9 -26.55 -21.81 18.11
CA ILE A 9 -26.13 -20.45 17.78
C ILE A 9 -26.20 -20.31 16.25
N ASN A 10 -27.11 -19.46 15.78
CA ASN A 10 -27.28 -19.12 14.37
C ASN A 10 -26.06 -18.32 13.86
N PRO A 11 -25.27 -18.83 12.89
CA PRO A 11 -23.99 -18.21 12.49
C PRO A 11 -24.12 -16.92 11.65
N ASN A 12 -25.33 -16.41 11.42
CA ASN A 12 -25.57 -15.24 10.55
C ASN A 12 -25.81 -13.91 11.29
N LYS A 13 -25.19 -13.72 12.46
CA LYS A 13 -25.07 -12.41 13.10
C LYS A 13 -23.60 -12.14 13.43
N LEU A 14 -22.83 -11.83 12.39
CA LEU A 14 -21.52 -11.19 12.52
C LEU A 14 -21.73 -9.71 12.14
N ASP A 15 -21.48 -8.85 13.12
CA ASP A 15 -21.68 -7.40 13.10
C ASP A 15 -20.74 -6.70 12.09
N ASP A 16 -21.35 -6.17 11.03
CA ASP A 16 -21.24 -4.85 10.37
C ASP A 16 -19.98 -3.92 10.42
N GLN A 17 -18.79 -4.30 10.91
CA GLN A 17 -17.61 -3.39 10.84
C GLN A 17 -16.26 -3.99 10.43
N SER A 18 -16.17 -5.24 9.99
CA SER A 18 -14.89 -5.94 9.73
C SER A 18 -14.49 -6.11 8.26
N GLN A 19 -14.79 -5.16 7.34
CA GLN A 19 -14.79 -5.47 5.90
C GLN A 19 -14.09 -4.45 4.97
N LEU A 20 -12.80 -4.15 5.21
CA LEU A 20 -11.97 -3.33 4.30
C LEU A 20 -10.56 -3.93 4.06
N ASN A 21 -10.45 -5.25 3.93
CA ASN A 21 -9.15 -5.94 3.75
C ASN A 21 -8.64 -6.02 2.30
N ASP A 22 -9.35 -5.46 1.30
CA ASP A 22 -9.01 -5.55 -0.13
C ASP A 22 -8.66 -4.20 -0.78
N THR A 23 -8.08 -3.30 0.02
CA THR A 23 -7.65 -1.98 -0.45
C THR A 23 -6.18 -1.72 -0.14
N TYR A 24 -5.56 -0.87 -0.95
CA TYR A 24 -4.25 -0.31 -0.65
C TYR A 24 -4.25 1.19 -0.88
N ARG A 25 -3.32 1.88 -0.22
CA ARG A 25 -3.20 3.34 -0.29
C ARG A 25 -2.73 3.73 -1.69
N LYS A 26 -3.60 4.38 -2.45
CA LYS A 26 -3.31 4.89 -3.80
C LYS A 26 -3.17 6.39 -3.79
N ASN A 27 -2.27 6.88 -4.64
CA ASN A 27 -2.21 8.30 -4.97
C ASN A 27 -3.44 8.67 -5.79
N VAL A 28 -4.09 9.79 -5.43
CA VAL A 28 -5.20 10.33 -6.23
C VAL A 28 -4.77 10.60 -7.67
N ALA A 29 -3.54 11.09 -7.88
CA ALA A 29 -3.00 11.35 -9.21
C ALA A 29 -2.70 10.09 -10.04
N LEU A 30 -2.79 8.89 -9.45
CA LEU A 30 -2.65 7.61 -10.14
C LEU A 30 -3.96 6.81 -10.20
N SER A 31 -4.99 7.24 -9.48
CA SER A 31 -6.33 6.69 -9.59
C SER A 31 -6.93 7.00 -10.95
N GLY A 32 -8.00 6.33 -11.33
CA GLY A 32 -8.68 6.59 -12.60
C GLY A 32 -9.18 8.04 -12.78
N VAL A 33 -8.89 8.95 -11.85
CA VAL A 33 -9.05 10.39 -12.02
C VAL A 33 -7.89 11.03 -12.80
N TYR A 34 -6.66 10.52 -12.75
CA TYR A 34 -5.52 11.14 -13.41
C TYR A 34 -4.52 10.10 -13.91
N GLY A 35 -4.15 10.21 -15.19
CA GLY A 35 -2.99 9.51 -15.73
C GLY A 35 -3.22 8.15 -16.39
N LEU A 36 -4.28 7.39 -16.05
CA LEU A 36 -4.47 6.02 -16.57
C LEU A 36 -5.76 5.78 -17.38
N SER A 37 -6.68 6.73 -17.44
CA SER A 37 -8.04 6.52 -17.97
C SER A 37 -8.09 6.22 -19.49
N GLU A 38 -7.03 6.53 -20.23
CA GLU A 38 -6.92 6.25 -21.68
C GLU A 38 -6.64 4.78 -22.00
N LEU A 39 -6.12 4.04 -21.01
CA LEU A 39 -5.77 2.65 -21.17
C LEU A 39 -7.03 1.79 -21.31
N SER A 40 -6.94 0.72 -22.10
CA SER A 40 -7.97 -0.32 -22.06
C SER A 40 -8.11 -0.88 -20.65
N LEU A 41 -9.28 -1.41 -20.27
CA LEU A 41 -9.50 -1.99 -18.94
C LEU A 41 -8.43 -3.03 -18.57
N ARG A 42 -7.99 -3.85 -19.54
CA ARG A 42 -6.91 -4.83 -19.34
C ARG A 42 -5.60 -4.18 -18.91
N LYS A 43 -5.20 -3.09 -19.57
CA LYS A 43 -3.98 -2.33 -19.26
C LYS A 43 -4.12 -1.63 -17.91
N GLN A 44 -5.30 -1.07 -17.61
CA GLN A 44 -5.60 -0.49 -16.31
C GLN A 44 -5.45 -1.50 -15.17
N ARG A 45 -5.99 -2.72 -15.32
CA ARG A 45 -5.80 -3.82 -14.35
C ARG A 45 -4.32 -4.16 -14.14
N ALA A 46 -3.54 -4.25 -15.23
CA ALA A 46 -2.11 -4.50 -15.15
C ALA A 46 -1.37 -3.41 -14.39
N VAL A 47 -1.67 -2.14 -14.67
CA VAL A 47 -1.08 -1.00 -13.96
C VAL A 47 -1.41 -1.05 -12.47
N ASN A 48 -2.66 -1.33 -12.11
CA ASN A 48 -3.07 -1.48 -10.71
C ASN A 48 -2.28 -2.59 -9.99
N THR A 49 -2.16 -3.77 -10.60
CA THR A 49 -1.37 -4.88 -10.06
C THR A 49 0.11 -4.55 -9.93
N ILE A 50 0.70 -3.87 -10.93
CA ILE A 50 2.11 -3.44 -10.90
C ILE A 50 2.31 -2.43 -9.76
N ALA A 51 1.45 -1.42 -9.65
CA ALA A 51 1.56 -0.39 -8.62
C ALA A 51 1.49 -0.99 -7.22
N HIS A 52 0.53 -1.89 -6.97
CA HIS A 52 0.45 -2.59 -5.68
C HIS A 52 1.69 -3.45 -5.40
N THR A 53 2.17 -4.20 -6.40
CA THR A 53 3.38 -5.03 -6.24
C THR A 53 4.63 -4.18 -5.98
N VAL A 54 4.77 -3.04 -6.64
CA VAL A 54 5.84 -2.07 -6.41
C VAL A 54 5.79 -1.55 -4.98
N GLN A 55 4.61 -1.16 -4.50
CA GLN A 55 4.42 -0.70 -3.13
C GLN A 55 4.85 -1.76 -2.11
N GLU A 56 4.37 -2.99 -2.27
CA GLU A 56 4.70 -4.12 -1.40
C GLU A 56 6.21 -4.41 -1.37
N GLN A 57 6.84 -4.58 -2.53
CA GLN A 57 8.28 -4.85 -2.60
C GLN A 57 9.11 -3.69 -2.07
N PHE A 58 8.68 -2.44 -2.30
CA PHE A 58 9.40 -1.27 -1.79
C PHE A 58 9.43 -1.23 -0.25
N PHE A 59 8.29 -1.47 0.41
CA PHE A 59 8.25 -1.50 1.89
C PHE A 59 8.89 -2.74 2.50
N LEU A 60 9.02 -3.84 1.75
CA LEU A 60 9.81 -5.00 2.16
C LEU A 60 11.32 -4.70 2.13
N ARG A 61 11.77 -3.97 1.11
CA ARG A 61 13.19 -3.62 0.90
C ARG A 61 13.69 -2.48 1.78
N ASN A 62 12.78 -1.63 2.25
CA ASN A 62 13.07 -0.41 3.03
C ASN A 62 12.47 -0.48 4.44
N PRO A 63 13.00 -1.36 5.30
CA PRO A 63 12.48 -1.62 6.64
C PRO A 63 12.53 -0.40 7.58
N GLU A 64 13.42 0.56 7.34
CA GLU A 64 13.46 1.83 8.06
C GLU A 64 12.15 2.64 7.95
N LEU A 65 11.40 2.44 6.87
CA LEU A 65 10.10 3.08 6.66
C LEU A 65 8.99 2.43 7.48
N ALA A 66 9.22 1.21 7.99
CA ALA A 66 8.24 0.53 8.81
C ALA A 66 7.94 1.28 10.10
N ASN A 67 8.81 2.15 10.62
CA ASN A 67 8.55 2.92 11.85
C ASN A 67 8.25 4.41 11.61
N ALA A 68 8.09 4.80 10.34
CA ALA A 68 7.99 6.20 9.95
C ALA A 68 6.55 6.66 9.67
N ASP A 69 5.51 5.96 10.12
CA ASP A 69 4.11 6.17 9.66
C ASP A 69 3.63 7.64 9.64
N GLU A 70 4.13 8.51 10.51
CA GLU A 70 3.82 9.96 10.55
C GLU A 70 4.83 10.85 9.80
N SER A 71 6.04 10.36 9.53
CA SER A 71 7.15 11.11 8.90
C SER A 71 7.65 10.50 7.58
N ILE A 72 6.96 9.49 7.02
CA ILE A 72 7.30 8.88 5.72
C ILE A 72 7.48 9.97 4.64
N SER A 73 6.66 11.03 4.68
CA SER A 73 6.74 12.14 3.75
C SER A 73 8.05 12.92 3.78
N GLU A 74 8.70 12.99 4.95
CA GLU A 74 9.99 13.69 5.12
C GLU A 74 11.18 12.81 4.73
N ILE A 75 11.01 11.49 4.82
CA ILE A 75 12.08 10.51 4.59
C ILE A 75 12.12 10.07 3.13
N VAL A 76 10.96 9.78 2.54
CA VAL A 76 10.87 9.21 1.19
C VAL A 76 10.84 10.34 0.16
N THR A 77 12.03 10.75 -0.27
CA THR A 77 12.25 11.71 -1.36
C THR A 77 12.53 11.01 -2.69
N GLU A 78 12.55 11.75 -3.80
CA GLU A 78 12.94 11.21 -5.11
C GLU A 78 14.37 10.66 -5.09
N GLU A 79 15.30 11.36 -4.43
CA GLU A 79 16.69 10.91 -4.27
C GLU A 79 16.77 9.62 -3.44
N TYR A 80 15.95 9.49 -2.40
CA TYR A 80 15.88 8.27 -1.61
C TYR A 80 15.42 7.07 -2.46
N VAL A 81 14.37 7.28 -3.25
CA VAL A 81 13.82 6.26 -4.15
C VAL A 81 14.84 5.85 -5.20
N ASP A 82 15.54 6.80 -5.82
CA ASP A 82 16.58 6.52 -6.81
C ASP A 82 17.70 5.63 -6.24
N LYS A 83 18.12 5.89 -5.00
CA LYS A 83 19.11 5.07 -4.28
C LYS A 83 18.60 3.69 -3.86
N SER A 84 17.30 3.56 -3.60
CA SER A 84 16.67 2.33 -3.12
C SER A 84 16.42 1.29 -4.21
N GLY A 85 16.56 1.69 -5.48
CA GLY A 85 16.44 0.82 -6.64
C GLY A 85 15.08 0.90 -7.33
N SER A 86 15.13 0.77 -8.65
CA SER A 86 14.00 1.01 -9.56
C SER A 86 13.48 -0.24 -10.27
N MET A 87 13.97 -1.43 -9.89
CA MET A 87 13.64 -2.70 -10.53
C MET A 87 12.75 -3.56 -9.65
N PHE A 88 11.63 -4.03 -10.21
CA PHE A 88 10.65 -4.88 -9.52
C PHE A 88 10.40 -6.14 -10.32
N GLU A 89 10.32 -7.28 -9.66
CA GLU A 89 10.08 -8.56 -10.32
C GLU A 89 8.69 -9.08 -10.00
N ILE A 90 7.89 -9.32 -11.03
CA ILE A 90 6.50 -9.76 -10.88
C ILE A 90 6.32 -11.07 -11.64
N PRO A 91 5.80 -12.15 -11.00
CA PRO A 91 5.52 -13.39 -11.72
C PRO A 91 4.60 -13.15 -12.91
N GLU A 92 4.90 -13.79 -14.04
CA GLU A 92 4.08 -13.66 -15.26
C GLU A 92 2.62 -14.04 -14.98
N GLU A 93 2.41 -15.10 -14.21
CA GLU A 93 1.07 -15.59 -13.85
C GLU A 93 0.21 -14.56 -13.11
N THR A 94 0.82 -13.76 -12.22
CA THR A 94 0.09 -12.74 -11.45
C THR A 94 -0.44 -11.63 -12.36
N ILE A 95 0.42 -11.05 -13.21
CA ILE A 95 -0.01 -9.98 -14.13
C ILE A 95 -0.98 -10.52 -15.18
N MET A 96 -0.71 -11.71 -15.71
CA MET A 96 -1.58 -12.31 -16.72
C MET A 96 -2.97 -12.58 -16.10
N SER A 97 -3.06 -13.23 -14.95
CA SER A 97 -4.34 -13.45 -14.27
C SER A 97 -5.12 -12.13 -14.09
N ALA A 98 -4.46 -11.08 -13.61
CA ALA A 98 -5.06 -9.75 -13.46
C ALA A 98 -5.55 -9.15 -14.80
N MET A 99 -4.85 -9.38 -15.90
CA MET A 99 -5.28 -8.99 -17.25
C MET A 99 -6.50 -9.77 -17.79
N GLY A 100 -7.04 -10.73 -17.02
CA GLY A 100 -8.12 -11.64 -17.43
C GLY A 100 -7.61 -12.86 -18.18
N TYR A 101 -6.31 -13.13 -18.06
CA TYR A 101 -5.63 -14.19 -18.77
C TYR A 101 -5.44 -15.42 -17.86
N THR A 102 -6.50 -16.22 -17.69
CA THR A 102 -6.57 -17.38 -16.77
C THR A 102 -6.07 -18.72 -17.34
N ASP A 103 -6.12 -18.94 -18.66
CA ASP A 103 -5.61 -20.18 -19.27
C ASP A 103 -4.25 -19.97 -19.94
N LYS A 104 -3.19 -20.55 -19.36
CA LYS A 104 -1.80 -20.48 -19.88
C LYS A 104 -1.67 -20.95 -21.34
N ARG A 105 -2.61 -21.75 -21.85
CA ARG A 105 -2.64 -22.25 -23.25
C ARG A 105 -3.34 -21.29 -24.23
N LYS A 106 -4.09 -20.29 -23.72
CA LYS A 106 -4.85 -19.33 -24.54
C LYS A 106 -4.08 -18.04 -24.88
N TYR A 107 -2.84 -17.86 -24.42
CA TYR A 107 -1.96 -16.77 -24.88
C TYR A 107 -1.08 -17.26 -26.01
N TYR A 108 -1.25 -16.66 -27.20
CA TYR A 108 -0.61 -17.15 -28.42
C TYR A 108 0.57 -16.32 -28.94
N SER A 109 0.92 -15.17 -28.36
CA SER A 109 2.29 -14.67 -28.59
C SER A 109 2.83 -13.77 -27.48
N TYR A 110 4.10 -14.02 -27.13
CA TYR A 110 4.97 -13.13 -26.36
C TYR A 110 4.88 -11.68 -26.83
N THR A 111 4.77 -11.49 -28.14
CA THR A 111 4.62 -10.18 -28.79
C THR A 111 3.40 -9.42 -28.29
N GLN A 112 2.25 -10.08 -28.10
CA GLN A 112 1.03 -9.41 -27.64
C GLN A 112 1.16 -8.86 -26.21
N VAL A 113 1.81 -9.60 -25.31
CA VAL A 113 1.98 -9.16 -23.91
C VAL A 113 3.03 -8.06 -23.80
N LEU A 114 4.14 -8.19 -24.51
CA LEU A 114 5.13 -7.12 -24.58
C LEU A 114 4.59 -5.86 -25.25
N GLU A 115 3.74 -6.00 -26.27
CA GLU A 115 3.09 -4.84 -26.90
C GLU A 115 2.20 -4.12 -25.89
N LEU A 116 1.44 -4.84 -25.06
CA LEU A 116 0.67 -4.21 -23.98
C LEU A 116 1.57 -3.43 -23.01
N PHE A 117 2.74 -3.97 -22.62
CA PHE A 117 3.69 -3.25 -21.78
C PHE A 117 4.36 -2.09 -22.48
N ARG A 118 4.65 -2.20 -23.79
CA ARG A 118 5.16 -1.10 -24.61
C ARG A 118 4.15 0.04 -24.64
N GLU A 119 2.88 -0.26 -24.90
CA GLU A 119 1.81 0.74 -24.89
C GLU A 119 1.62 1.39 -23.51
N ILE A 120 1.84 0.65 -22.41
CA ILE A 120 1.85 1.23 -21.04
C ILE A 120 3.10 2.09 -20.83
N ALA A 121 4.27 1.69 -21.33
CA ALA A 121 5.52 2.43 -21.22
C ALA A 121 5.53 3.73 -22.07
N ASP A 122 4.83 3.72 -23.20
CA ASP A 122 4.65 4.88 -24.07
C ASP A 122 3.57 5.84 -23.57
N ALA A 123 2.71 5.38 -22.65
CA ALA A 123 1.75 6.26 -21.98
C ALA A 123 2.48 7.22 -21.04
N THR A 124 2.39 8.51 -21.34
CA THR A 124 2.80 9.57 -20.41
C THR A 124 1.69 9.82 -19.41
N ILE A 125 2.03 9.68 -18.13
CA ILE A 125 1.12 9.96 -17.04
C ILE A 125 1.35 11.42 -16.66
N GLY A 126 0.45 12.29 -17.10
CA GLY A 126 0.34 13.65 -16.60
C GLY A 126 -0.26 13.62 -15.20
N PHE A 127 0.31 14.41 -14.31
CA PHE A 127 -0.12 14.44 -12.93
C PHE A 127 -1.20 15.50 -12.68
N ASP A 128 -2.19 15.18 -11.84
CA ASP A 128 -3.24 16.10 -11.37
C ASP A 128 -4.01 16.89 -12.47
N ALA A 129 -4.41 16.22 -13.56
CA ALA A 129 -4.99 16.85 -14.75
C ALA A 129 -6.33 17.64 -14.56
N LEU A 130 -6.94 17.61 -13.37
CA LEU A 130 -8.10 18.46 -12.99
C LEU A 130 -7.84 19.26 -11.70
N GLY A 131 -6.62 19.25 -11.15
CA GLY A 131 -6.26 20.06 -9.99
C GLY A 131 -6.85 19.59 -8.67
N VAL A 132 -7.32 18.34 -8.55
CA VAL A 132 -7.90 17.82 -7.30
C VAL A 132 -6.84 17.71 -6.22
N ALA A 133 -5.66 17.20 -6.53
CA ALA A 133 -4.59 17.15 -5.54
C ALA A 133 -4.19 18.58 -5.10
N LYS A 134 -4.04 19.49 -6.07
CA LYS A 134 -3.80 20.93 -5.80
C LYS A 134 -4.89 21.60 -4.96
N GLN A 135 -6.16 21.19 -5.08
CA GLN A 135 -7.26 21.72 -4.26
C GLN A 135 -7.15 21.33 -2.78
N PHE A 136 -6.56 20.17 -2.47
CA PHE A 136 -6.46 19.65 -1.11
C PHE A 136 -5.07 19.84 -0.50
N ASN A 137 -4.04 20.04 -1.31
CA ASN A 137 -2.68 20.27 -0.85
C ASN A 137 -1.96 21.27 -1.78
N GLU A 138 -1.80 22.50 -1.32
CA GLU A 138 -1.11 23.57 -2.06
C GLU A 138 0.38 23.30 -2.27
N ARG A 139 1.00 22.41 -1.46
CA ARG A 139 2.40 22.01 -1.60
C ARG A 139 2.62 20.99 -2.72
N GLU A 140 1.56 20.33 -3.17
CA GLU A 140 1.63 19.31 -4.22
C GLU A 140 1.63 19.98 -5.60
N GLU A 141 2.76 20.58 -5.99
CA GLU A 141 2.94 21.11 -7.34
C GLU A 141 3.20 19.98 -8.34
N TRP A 142 2.11 19.43 -8.88
CA TRP A 142 2.13 18.46 -9.96
C TRP A 142 2.43 19.12 -11.32
N THR A 143 3.64 19.64 -11.50
CA THR A 143 4.09 20.19 -12.78
C THR A 143 4.96 19.16 -13.50
N GLY A 144 4.38 18.38 -14.42
CA GLY A 144 5.17 17.47 -15.26
C GLY A 144 4.44 16.21 -15.73
N PHE A 145 5.18 15.36 -16.43
CA PHE A 145 4.75 14.04 -16.86
C PHE A 145 5.89 13.04 -16.59
N THR A 146 5.54 11.79 -16.29
CA THR A 146 6.52 10.70 -16.24
C THR A 146 5.98 9.45 -16.92
N LYS A 147 6.88 8.50 -17.20
CA LYS A 147 6.50 7.17 -17.70
C LYS A 147 6.11 6.27 -16.54
N PHE A 148 5.11 5.42 -16.75
CA PHE A 148 4.78 4.39 -15.78
C PHE A 148 5.86 3.29 -15.73
N ILE A 149 6.34 2.89 -16.91
CA ILE A 149 7.34 1.84 -17.09
C ILE A 149 8.52 2.43 -17.85
N GLY A 150 9.72 2.30 -17.28
CA GLY A 150 10.98 2.63 -17.96
C GLY A 150 11.41 1.52 -18.92
N SER A 151 11.34 0.27 -18.48
CA SER A 151 11.63 -0.91 -19.31
C SER A 151 11.00 -2.18 -18.71
N VAL A 152 10.83 -3.22 -19.56
CA VAL A 152 10.38 -4.55 -19.12
C VAL A 152 11.26 -5.62 -19.75
N GLU A 153 11.82 -6.51 -18.94
CA GLU A 153 12.48 -7.74 -19.39
C GLU A 153 11.68 -8.96 -18.90
N ARG A 154 11.44 -9.92 -19.77
CA ARG A 154 10.88 -11.22 -19.37
C ARG A 154 12.02 -12.19 -19.09
N LYS A 155 12.14 -12.70 -17.87
CA LYS A 155 13.20 -13.63 -17.48
C LYS A 155 12.71 -14.67 -16.47
N LYS A 156 12.93 -15.96 -16.79
CA LYS A 156 12.69 -17.10 -15.88
C LYS A 156 11.28 -17.18 -15.27
N GLY A 157 10.25 -16.74 -16.01
CA GLY A 157 8.85 -16.75 -15.53
C GLY A 157 8.43 -15.47 -14.80
N TYR A 158 9.24 -14.41 -14.86
CA TYR A 158 8.98 -13.11 -14.25
C TYR A 158 9.09 -12.00 -15.30
N PHE A 159 8.30 -10.94 -15.10
CA PHE A 159 8.54 -9.63 -15.70
C PHE A 159 9.39 -8.80 -14.73
N LYS A 160 10.56 -8.39 -15.17
CA LYS A 160 11.41 -7.41 -14.48
C LYS A 160 11.07 -6.04 -15.02
N ILE A 161 10.44 -5.22 -14.20
CA ILE A 161 9.94 -3.91 -14.58
C ILE A 161 10.85 -2.85 -13.96
N SER A 162 11.47 -2.03 -14.80
CA SER A 162 12.11 -0.80 -14.37
C SER A 162 11.06 0.30 -14.31
N MET A 163 11.00 1.03 -13.21
CA MET A 163 10.08 2.15 -13.01
C MET A 163 10.85 3.43 -12.68
N PRO A 164 10.54 4.58 -13.31
CA PRO A 164 11.22 5.83 -12.97
C PRO A 164 11.04 6.23 -11.50
N PRO A 165 12.07 6.76 -10.81
CA PRO A 165 11.97 7.18 -9.41
C PRO A 165 10.78 8.12 -9.11
N PRO A 166 10.43 9.11 -9.96
CA PRO A 166 9.24 9.93 -9.75
C PRO A 166 7.95 9.10 -9.65
N MET A 167 7.80 8.05 -10.47
CA MET A 167 6.60 7.21 -10.43
C MET A 167 6.55 6.34 -9.17
N ILE A 168 7.69 5.76 -8.78
CA ILE A 168 7.79 4.96 -7.54
C ILE A 168 7.43 5.84 -6.34
N LEU A 169 8.01 7.04 -6.24
CA LEU A 169 7.71 8.00 -5.17
C LEU A 169 6.21 8.23 -5.04
N LYS A 170 5.51 8.42 -6.16
CA LYS A 170 4.06 8.64 -6.15
C LYS A 170 3.25 7.41 -5.75
N ILE A 171 3.75 6.20 -5.95
CA ILE A 171 3.10 4.97 -5.50
C ILE A 171 3.29 4.76 -3.98
N VAL A 172 4.50 5.01 -3.47
CA VAL A 172 4.88 4.62 -2.10
C VAL A 172 4.69 5.73 -1.07
N ASN A 173 4.73 6.99 -1.50
CA ASN A 173 4.56 8.15 -0.65
C ASN A 173 3.55 9.14 -1.28
N PRO A 174 2.25 8.79 -1.34
CA PRO A 174 1.25 9.70 -1.87
C PRO A 174 0.85 10.76 -0.83
N GLU A 175 1.12 12.04 -1.13
CA GLU A 175 0.68 13.15 -0.28
C GLU A 175 -0.85 13.23 -0.21
N THR A 176 -1.52 13.17 -1.37
CA THR A 176 -2.97 13.03 -1.44
C THR A 176 -3.36 11.59 -1.84
N SER A 177 -4.08 10.89 -0.96
CA SER A 177 -4.41 9.47 -1.14
C SER A 177 -5.81 9.07 -0.67
N PHE A 178 -6.19 7.85 -1.04
CA PHE A 178 -7.41 7.12 -0.64
C PHE A 178 -7.14 5.61 -0.65
N GLN A 179 -8.04 4.81 -0.08
CA GLN A 179 -8.00 3.35 -0.11
C GLN A 179 -8.64 2.83 -1.40
N GLY A 180 -7.80 2.47 -2.37
CA GLY A 180 -8.27 1.95 -3.65
C GLY A 180 -8.34 0.44 -3.68
N THR A 181 -9.37 -0.10 -4.33
CA THR A 181 -9.57 -1.56 -4.47
C THR A 181 -8.39 -2.23 -5.17
N THR A 182 -7.93 -3.35 -4.62
CA THR A 182 -6.86 -4.17 -5.20
C THR A 182 -7.35 -4.99 -6.39
N ASP A 183 -8.54 -5.58 -6.31
CA ASP A 183 -9.09 -6.43 -7.36
C ASP A 183 -9.94 -5.66 -8.38
N TRP A 184 -9.32 -5.30 -9.50
CA TRP A 184 -9.99 -4.67 -10.64
C TRP A 184 -10.57 -5.68 -11.64
N THR A 185 -10.49 -6.99 -11.35
CA THR A 185 -11.11 -8.02 -12.19
C THR A 185 -12.64 -7.97 -12.13
N LEU A 186 -13.19 -7.40 -11.06
CA LEU A 186 -14.63 -7.15 -10.85
C LEU A 186 -15.23 -6.18 -11.87
N TYR A 187 -14.46 -5.21 -12.37
CA TYR A 187 -14.97 -4.21 -13.31
C TYR A 187 -15.16 -4.80 -14.71
N ASN A 188 -16.24 -4.44 -15.40
CA ASN A 188 -16.50 -4.88 -16.79
C ASN A 188 -16.34 -3.75 -17.81
N SER A 189 -16.35 -2.50 -17.36
CA SER A 189 -16.21 -1.33 -18.23
C SER A 189 -14.90 -0.59 -17.96
N ARG A 190 -14.24 -0.14 -19.03
CA ARG A 190 -13.01 0.68 -18.95
C ARG A 190 -13.23 2.03 -18.24
N ASN A 191 -14.48 2.49 -18.20
CA ASN A 191 -14.83 3.80 -17.62
C ASN A 191 -15.17 3.69 -16.13
N THR A 192 -15.32 2.47 -15.61
CA THR A 192 -15.73 2.18 -14.23
C THR A 192 -14.69 2.62 -13.21
N PRO A 193 -13.40 2.27 -13.33
CA PRO A 193 -12.43 2.55 -12.27
C PRO A 193 -12.29 4.04 -11.99
N GLY A 194 -12.30 4.88 -13.03
CA GLY A 194 -12.21 6.34 -12.88
C GLY A 194 -13.34 6.94 -12.06
N ILE A 195 -14.60 6.55 -12.34
CA ILE A 195 -15.75 7.07 -11.58
C ILE A 195 -15.75 6.51 -10.16
N TYR A 196 -15.50 5.20 -10.00
CA TYR A 196 -15.54 4.56 -8.68
C TYR A 196 -14.49 5.13 -7.73
N GLU A 197 -13.24 5.19 -8.15
CA GLU A 197 -12.14 5.68 -7.30
C GLU A 197 -12.27 7.17 -6.99
N THR A 198 -12.82 7.98 -7.91
CA THR A 198 -13.19 9.38 -7.61
C THR A 198 -14.15 9.43 -6.43
N CYS A 199 -15.20 8.64 -6.49
CA CYS A 199 -16.23 8.64 -5.45
C CYS A 199 -15.68 8.10 -4.13
N GLN A 200 -14.86 7.04 -4.17
CA GLN A 200 -14.16 6.51 -3.01
C GLN A 200 -13.31 7.58 -2.31
N PHE A 201 -12.55 8.37 -3.08
CA PHE A 201 -11.74 9.46 -2.55
C PHE A 201 -12.54 10.51 -1.77
N TYR A 202 -13.72 10.90 -2.29
CA TYR A 202 -14.61 11.86 -1.63
C TYR A 202 -15.36 11.23 -0.44
N PHE A 203 -15.78 9.98 -0.57
CA PHE A 203 -16.46 9.24 0.50
C PHE A 203 -15.58 9.10 1.76
N GLU A 204 -14.31 8.73 1.60
CA GLU A 204 -13.34 8.65 2.71
C GLU A 204 -13.10 10.00 3.42
N ARG A 205 -13.53 11.10 2.81
CA ARG A 205 -13.48 12.46 3.37
C ARG A 205 -14.83 12.91 3.93
N ASN A 206 -15.73 11.97 4.20
CA ASN A 206 -17.08 12.22 4.71
C ASN A 206 -17.90 13.14 3.78
N GLN A 207 -17.77 12.96 2.46
CA GLN A 207 -18.58 13.66 1.47
C GLN A 207 -19.51 12.70 0.75
N ASP A 208 -20.81 12.95 0.86
CA ASP A 208 -21.86 12.16 0.20
C ASP A 208 -22.09 12.57 -1.27
N VAL A 209 -21.41 13.62 -1.73
CA VAL A 209 -21.49 14.11 -3.11
C VAL A 209 -20.13 14.59 -3.58
N THR A 210 -19.85 14.37 -4.86
CA THR A 210 -18.69 15.01 -5.51
C THR A 210 -19.01 16.47 -5.86
N PRO A 211 -17.98 17.31 -6.12
CA PRO A 211 -18.16 18.56 -6.81
C PRO A 211 -18.84 18.38 -8.18
N TRP A 212 -19.33 19.50 -8.73
CA TRP A 212 -19.84 19.54 -10.10
C TRP A 212 -18.68 19.49 -11.09
N PHE A 213 -18.55 18.39 -11.81
CA PHE A 213 -17.61 18.23 -12.90
C PHE A 213 -18.26 18.61 -14.23
N SER A 214 -17.63 19.48 -14.99
CA SER A 214 -18.00 19.77 -16.36
C SER A 214 -17.89 18.51 -17.25
N VAL A 215 -18.57 18.55 -18.39
CA VAL A 215 -18.50 17.49 -19.41
C VAL A 215 -17.05 17.13 -19.77
N GLU A 216 -16.18 18.13 -19.88
CA GLU A 216 -14.78 17.92 -20.22
C GLU A 216 -14.02 17.21 -19.11
N GLU A 217 -14.31 17.55 -17.86
CA GLU A 217 -13.67 16.93 -16.71
C GLU A 217 -14.07 15.46 -16.58
N ILE A 218 -15.35 15.12 -16.80
CA ILE A 218 -15.80 13.72 -16.85
C ILE A 218 -15.18 12.96 -18.04
N ARG A 219 -14.96 13.63 -19.18
CA ARG A 219 -14.27 12.99 -20.32
C ARG A 219 -12.82 12.65 -19.99
N LYS A 220 -12.11 13.55 -19.32
CA LYS A 220 -10.75 13.30 -18.82
C LYS A 220 -10.75 12.16 -17.80
N LEU A 221 -11.69 12.17 -16.85
CA LEU A 221 -11.89 11.13 -15.84
C LEU A 221 -12.04 9.73 -16.45
N THR A 222 -12.78 9.62 -17.55
CA THR A 222 -13.17 8.33 -18.13
C THR A 222 -12.37 7.95 -19.37
N GLY A 223 -11.40 8.78 -19.78
CA GLY A 223 -10.65 8.60 -21.02
C GLY A 223 -11.53 8.68 -22.27
N ALA A 224 -12.69 9.34 -22.18
CA ALA A 224 -13.70 9.45 -23.23
C ALA A 224 -13.34 10.55 -24.25
N LYS A 225 -12.23 10.35 -24.97
CA LYS A 225 -11.63 11.33 -25.91
C LYS A 225 -12.42 11.57 -27.20
N SER A 226 -13.31 10.67 -27.60
CA SER A 226 -14.09 10.87 -28.83
C SER A 226 -14.90 12.17 -28.76
N LYS A 227 -14.91 12.94 -29.86
CA LYS A 227 -15.72 14.17 -29.98
C LYS A 227 -17.21 13.91 -29.76
N MET A 228 -17.69 12.68 -30.03
CA MET A 228 -19.07 12.27 -29.73
C MET A 228 -19.47 12.52 -28.28
N TYR A 229 -18.51 12.42 -27.35
CA TYR A 229 -18.76 12.58 -25.92
C TYR A 229 -18.71 14.05 -25.46
N GLU A 230 -18.43 15.00 -26.35
CA GLU A 230 -18.68 16.44 -26.08
C GLU A 230 -20.17 16.72 -25.94
N GLU A 231 -21.01 15.90 -26.59
CA GLU A 231 -22.46 15.93 -26.43
C GLU A 231 -22.85 15.27 -25.09
N PRO A 232 -23.42 16.03 -24.14
CA PRO A 232 -23.71 15.53 -22.79
C PRO A 232 -24.61 14.28 -22.80
N LYS A 233 -25.56 14.19 -23.74
CA LYS A 233 -26.45 13.04 -23.87
C LYS A 233 -25.68 11.74 -24.14
N HIS A 234 -24.67 11.79 -25.01
CA HIS A 234 -23.86 10.61 -25.35
C HIS A 234 -22.91 10.24 -24.22
N LEU A 235 -22.29 11.23 -23.57
CA LEU A 235 -21.46 10.99 -22.39
C LEU A 235 -22.27 10.33 -21.27
N ARG A 236 -23.47 10.84 -20.96
CA ARG A 236 -24.33 10.26 -19.92
C ARG A 236 -24.74 8.83 -20.25
N SER A 237 -25.25 8.58 -21.45
CA SER A 237 -25.82 7.28 -21.81
C SER A 237 -24.78 6.18 -22.04
N ARG A 238 -23.63 6.50 -22.63
CA ARG A 238 -22.65 5.50 -23.08
C ARG A 238 -21.42 5.39 -22.19
N VAL A 239 -21.17 6.37 -21.33
CA VAL A 239 -20.00 6.39 -20.44
C VAL A 239 -20.45 6.33 -18.99
N ILE A 240 -21.16 7.36 -18.50
CA ILE A 240 -21.54 7.46 -17.09
C ILE A 240 -22.48 6.32 -16.70
N ASN A 241 -23.63 6.18 -17.37
CA ASN A 241 -24.61 5.16 -17.00
C ASN A 241 -24.07 3.74 -17.16
N VAL A 242 -23.16 3.51 -18.11
CA VAL A 242 -22.50 2.20 -18.28
C VAL A 242 -21.61 1.89 -17.09
N ALA A 243 -20.82 2.87 -16.62
CA ALA A 243 -20.00 2.72 -15.42
C ALA A 243 -20.85 2.54 -14.16
N LEU A 244 -21.87 3.36 -13.95
CA LEU A 244 -22.74 3.24 -12.77
C LEU A 244 -23.49 1.90 -12.72
N ASN A 245 -23.96 1.42 -13.88
CA ASN A 245 -24.59 0.10 -13.97
C ASN A 245 -23.62 -1.04 -13.64
N ASP A 246 -22.33 -0.89 -13.97
CA ASP A 246 -21.29 -1.86 -13.62
C ASP A 246 -21.01 -1.80 -12.11
N ILE A 247 -20.71 -0.61 -11.57
CA ILE A 247 -20.43 -0.36 -10.14
C ILE A 247 -21.53 -0.91 -9.25
N ASN A 248 -22.77 -0.51 -9.51
CA ASN A 248 -23.89 -0.81 -8.62
C ASN A 248 -24.26 -2.31 -8.63
N LYS A 249 -23.86 -3.06 -9.67
CA LYS A 249 -24.02 -4.52 -9.76
C LYS A 249 -22.90 -5.30 -9.08
N GLN A 250 -21.69 -4.73 -8.98
CA GLN A 250 -20.57 -5.38 -8.32
C GLN A 250 -20.77 -5.40 -6.79
N PRO A 251 -20.10 -6.31 -6.06
CA PRO A 251 -20.06 -6.33 -4.60
C PRO A 251 -19.11 -5.24 -4.06
N LEU A 252 -19.26 -4.00 -4.54
CA LEU A 252 -18.48 -2.85 -4.11
C LEU A 252 -19.19 -2.11 -2.95
N PRO A 253 -18.44 -1.53 -2.00
CA PRO A 253 -18.95 -0.76 -0.87
C PRO A 253 -19.88 0.40 -1.21
N LEU A 254 -19.68 1.02 -2.38
CA LEU A 254 -20.40 2.24 -2.75
C LEU A 254 -21.51 1.98 -3.76
N LEU A 255 -22.68 2.58 -3.51
CA LEU A 255 -23.73 2.82 -4.47
C LEU A 255 -23.59 4.25 -5.01
N ILE A 256 -23.52 4.39 -6.33
CA ILE A 256 -23.27 5.69 -6.97
C ILE A 256 -24.43 6.06 -7.91
N GLU A 257 -24.95 7.27 -7.74
CA GLU A 257 -25.94 7.89 -8.59
C GLU A 257 -25.36 9.14 -9.29
N VAL A 258 -26.01 9.64 -10.34
CA VAL A 258 -25.56 10.85 -11.06
C VAL A 258 -26.67 11.88 -11.19
N GLU A 259 -26.32 13.12 -10.87
CA GLU A 259 -27.14 14.29 -11.12
C GLU A 259 -26.57 15.12 -12.28
N SER A 260 -27.43 15.92 -12.91
CA SER A 260 -27.06 16.79 -14.03
C SER A 260 -27.37 18.24 -13.71
N GLY A 261 -26.42 19.11 -14.03
CA GLY A 261 -26.52 20.54 -13.77
C GLY A 261 -26.23 21.36 -15.03
N SER A 262 -26.67 22.61 -14.98
CA SER A 262 -26.48 23.60 -16.04
C SER A 262 -25.82 24.82 -15.42
N PHE A 263 -24.71 25.25 -16.00
CA PHE A 263 -23.89 26.34 -15.50
C PHE A 263 -23.24 27.09 -16.67
N GLY A 264 -22.73 28.30 -16.39
CA GLY A 264 -21.95 29.12 -17.33
C GLY A 264 -22.78 29.76 -18.45
N GLU A 265 -22.10 30.18 -19.52
CA GLU A 265 -22.71 30.94 -20.62
C GLU A 265 -23.86 30.20 -21.32
N LYS A 266 -23.77 28.88 -21.46
CA LYS A 266 -24.87 28.07 -22.04
C LYS A 266 -26.16 28.16 -21.21
N LEU A 267 -26.06 28.22 -19.88
CA LEU A 267 -27.23 28.45 -19.03
C LEU A 267 -27.75 29.88 -19.21
N LYS A 268 -26.87 30.88 -19.15
CA LYS A 268 -27.25 32.28 -19.31
C LYS A 268 -27.93 32.54 -20.65
N GLU A 269 -27.44 31.94 -21.73
CA GLU A 269 -28.04 32.04 -23.06
C GLU A 269 -29.44 31.41 -23.10
N TRP A 270 -29.61 30.23 -22.51
CA TRP A 270 -30.92 29.59 -22.40
C TRP A 270 -31.90 30.44 -21.58
N GLU A 271 -31.45 31.04 -20.48
CA GLU A 271 -32.25 31.95 -19.64
C GLU A 271 -32.63 33.23 -20.38
N ARG A 272 -31.71 33.83 -21.15
CA ARG A 272 -31.99 35.00 -22.00
C ARG A 272 -33.06 34.67 -23.06
N ARG A 273 -32.94 33.52 -23.75
CA ARG A 273 -33.93 33.09 -24.76
C ARG A 273 -35.30 32.84 -24.13
N LYS A 274 -35.34 32.22 -22.94
CA LYS A 274 -36.57 32.01 -22.18
C LYS A 274 -37.22 33.34 -21.76
N ALA A 275 -36.43 34.28 -21.25
CA ALA A 275 -36.90 35.60 -20.84
C ALA A 275 -37.40 36.44 -22.04
N ALA A 276 -36.79 36.27 -23.22
CA ALA A 276 -37.21 36.90 -24.47
C ALA A 276 -38.45 36.25 -25.11
N GLY A 277 -39.11 35.29 -24.46
CA GLY A 277 -40.31 34.62 -24.98
C GLY A 277 -40.05 33.68 -26.16
N GLN A 278 -38.78 33.40 -26.50
CA GLN A 278 -38.42 32.43 -27.53
C GLN A 278 -38.53 31.00 -26.97
N MET A 279 -38.85 30.02 -27.81
CA MET A 279 -38.72 28.61 -27.40
C MET A 279 -37.24 28.26 -27.23
N PRO A 280 -36.73 28.10 -25.98
CA PRO A 280 -35.31 27.99 -25.73
C PRO A 280 -34.80 26.55 -25.87
N GLY A 281 -35.70 25.58 -26.13
CA GLY A 281 -35.40 24.16 -26.15
C GLY A 281 -35.13 23.59 -24.75
N ARG A 282 -34.55 22.40 -24.68
CA ARG A 282 -34.21 21.72 -23.41
C ARG A 282 -33.07 22.46 -22.70
N LYS A 283 -33.18 22.63 -21.38
CA LYS A 283 -32.12 23.22 -20.54
C LYS A 283 -30.80 22.47 -20.76
N PRO A 284 -29.70 23.14 -21.12
CA PRO A 284 -28.46 22.46 -21.51
C PRO A 284 -27.79 21.83 -20.30
N THR A 285 -27.41 20.56 -20.39
CA THR A 285 -26.54 19.94 -19.37
C THR A 285 -25.10 20.34 -19.62
N THR A 286 -24.42 20.90 -18.63
CA THR A 286 -23.01 21.26 -18.75
C THR A 286 -22.13 20.57 -17.72
N HIS A 287 -22.70 20.12 -16.61
CA HIS A 287 -21.97 19.47 -15.53
C HIS A 287 -22.73 18.25 -14.99
N TYR A 288 -22.00 17.35 -14.34
CA TYR A 288 -22.47 16.19 -13.62
C TYR A 288 -21.87 16.20 -12.21
N ARG A 289 -22.61 15.69 -11.23
CA ARG A 289 -22.07 15.32 -9.92
C ARG A 289 -22.50 13.92 -9.57
N PHE A 290 -21.68 13.21 -8.82
CA PHE A 290 -22.01 11.88 -8.32
C PHE A 290 -22.52 11.98 -6.90
N VAL A 291 -23.61 11.28 -6.60
CA VAL A 291 -24.15 11.12 -5.26
C VAL A 291 -23.73 9.74 -4.77
N ILE A 292 -23.12 9.72 -3.60
CA ILE A 292 -22.43 8.57 -3.03
C ILE A 292 -23.24 8.09 -1.84
N LYS A 293 -23.52 6.79 -1.80
CA LYS A 293 -24.22 6.13 -0.70
C LYS A 293 -23.48 4.86 -0.34
N GLU A 294 -23.45 4.53 0.93
CA GLU A 294 -22.94 3.25 1.39
C GLU A 294 -23.93 2.13 1.02
N LYS A 295 -23.40 1.01 0.53
CA LYS A 295 -24.18 -0.17 0.16
C LYS A 295 -24.21 -1.14 1.34
N THR A 296 -25.35 -1.22 2.03
CA THR A 296 -25.54 -2.13 3.16
C THR A 296 -25.31 -3.60 2.74
N GLY A 297 -24.51 -4.34 3.52
CA GLY A 297 -24.22 -5.76 3.29
C GLY A 297 -23.31 -6.07 2.10
N SER A 298 -22.57 -5.07 1.58
CA SER A 298 -21.58 -5.29 0.52
C SER A 298 -20.31 -5.92 1.08
N VAL A 299 -20.23 -7.24 1.00
CA VAL A 299 -18.99 -7.97 1.29
C VAL A 299 -18.17 -8.02 0.01
N ILE A 300 -17.05 -7.30 -0.05
CA ILE A 300 -16.01 -7.68 -1.02
C ILE A 300 -15.54 -9.06 -0.56
N ASN A 301 -15.91 -10.11 -1.29
CA ASN A 301 -15.41 -11.46 -1.00
C ASN A 301 -13.88 -11.43 -1.07
N GLY A 302 -13.24 -11.72 0.06
CA GLY A 302 -11.87 -11.34 0.36
C GLY A 302 -10.77 -11.91 -0.56
N ASN A 303 -9.72 -11.11 -0.64
CA ASN A 303 -8.31 -11.44 -0.45
C ASN A 303 -7.58 -12.24 -1.54
N LEU A 304 -8.24 -12.86 -2.52
CA LEU A 304 -7.51 -13.75 -3.46
C LEU A 304 -6.37 -13.05 -4.22
N LEU A 305 -6.63 -11.87 -4.81
CA LEU A 305 -5.60 -11.15 -5.55
C LEU A 305 -4.64 -10.41 -4.62
N THR A 306 -5.13 -9.83 -3.54
CA THR A 306 -4.34 -9.13 -2.51
C THR A 306 -3.33 -10.09 -1.87
N ASP A 307 -3.79 -11.23 -1.35
CA ASP A 307 -2.94 -12.29 -0.79
C ASP A 307 -1.99 -12.87 -1.85
N GLN A 308 -2.46 -13.02 -3.09
CA GLN A 308 -1.59 -13.46 -4.18
C GLN A 308 -0.45 -12.44 -4.41
N ILE A 309 -0.73 -11.14 -4.42
CA ILE A 309 0.29 -10.10 -4.58
C ILE A 309 1.23 -10.10 -3.38
N HIS A 310 0.72 -10.16 -2.15
CA HIS A 310 1.56 -10.23 -0.94
C HIS A 310 2.47 -11.47 -0.96
N LEU A 311 1.91 -12.66 -1.15
CA LEU A 311 2.66 -13.91 -1.18
C LEU A 311 3.68 -13.92 -2.32
N THR A 312 3.31 -13.46 -3.51
CA THR A 312 4.25 -13.44 -4.64
C THR A 312 5.36 -12.42 -4.45
N SER A 313 5.07 -11.25 -3.88
CA SER A 313 6.07 -10.25 -3.52
C SER A 313 7.04 -10.80 -2.49
N GLN A 314 6.54 -11.46 -1.43
CA GLN A 314 7.36 -12.10 -0.42
C GLN A 314 8.23 -13.23 -1.01
N LYS A 315 7.67 -14.08 -1.88
CA LYS A 315 8.44 -15.13 -2.58
C LYS A 315 9.55 -14.54 -3.45
N THR A 316 9.28 -13.43 -4.16
CA THR A 316 10.28 -12.72 -4.95
C THR A 316 11.40 -12.18 -4.06
N GLU A 317 11.06 -11.55 -2.93
CA GLU A 317 12.06 -10.99 -2.02
C GLU A 317 12.87 -12.07 -1.27
N LEU A 318 12.28 -13.24 -0.97
CA LEU A 318 13.07 -14.38 -0.49
C LEU A 318 14.16 -14.78 -1.51
N GLN A 319 13.84 -14.77 -2.81
CA GLN A 319 14.82 -15.04 -3.86
C GLN A 319 15.90 -13.96 -3.94
N SER A 320 15.52 -12.68 -3.80
CA SER A 320 16.47 -11.56 -3.80
C SER A 320 17.45 -11.65 -2.62
N LEU A 321 16.97 -12.19 -1.49
CA LEU A 321 17.75 -12.51 -0.28
C LEU A 321 18.49 -13.86 -0.37
N GLY A 322 18.56 -14.49 -1.55
CA GLY A 322 19.39 -15.66 -1.79
C GLY A 322 18.76 -17.01 -1.43
N ILE A 323 17.45 -17.07 -1.18
CA ILE A 323 16.73 -18.34 -1.08
C ILE A 323 16.50 -18.90 -2.48
N ALA A 324 17.01 -20.09 -2.74
CA ALA A 324 16.84 -20.73 -4.04
C ALA A 324 15.36 -21.01 -4.34
N LYS A 325 14.96 -20.90 -5.61
CA LYS A 325 13.55 -21.07 -6.04
C LYS A 325 12.92 -22.38 -5.59
N ASN A 326 13.68 -23.48 -5.58
CA ASN A 326 13.24 -24.80 -5.13
C ASN A 326 13.17 -24.96 -3.60
N GLN A 327 13.68 -24.00 -2.83
CA GLN A 327 13.65 -24.01 -1.38
C GLN A 327 12.57 -23.09 -0.79
N ILE A 328 11.92 -22.26 -1.62
CA ILE A 328 10.93 -21.29 -1.17
C ILE A 328 9.80 -21.95 -0.39
N ASP A 329 9.18 -23.00 -0.93
CA ASP A 329 8.04 -23.64 -0.26
C ASP A 329 8.47 -24.25 1.09
N GLY A 330 9.69 -24.79 1.19
CA GLY A 330 10.24 -25.24 2.46
C GLY A 330 10.53 -24.10 3.46
N VAL A 331 10.86 -22.90 2.99
CA VAL A 331 10.98 -21.70 3.85
C VAL A 331 9.61 -21.22 4.29
N LEU A 332 8.60 -21.27 3.42
CA LEU A 332 7.23 -20.92 3.80
C LEU A 332 6.69 -21.87 4.89
N ASP A 333 7.01 -23.16 4.81
CA ASP A 333 6.66 -24.12 5.86
C ASP A 333 7.34 -23.80 7.20
N GLU A 334 8.58 -23.27 7.18
CA GLU A 334 9.26 -22.79 8.38
C GLU A 334 8.59 -21.56 8.99
N CYS A 335 7.86 -20.76 8.21
CA CYS A 335 7.13 -19.58 8.68
C CYS A 335 5.69 -19.88 9.15
N ARG A 336 5.28 -21.15 9.20
CA ARG A 336 3.94 -21.53 9.70
C ARG A 336 3.85 -21.45 11.23
N ASP A 337 2.65 -21.11 11.71
CA ASP A 337 2.30 -21.14 13.12
C ASP A 337 2.13 -22.58 13.65
N LYS A 338 1.73 -22.72 14.92
CA LYS A 338 1.46 -24.01 15.57
C LYS A 338 0.27 -24.78 14.97
N HIS A 339 -0.59 -24.11 14.20
CA HIS A 339 -1.77 -24.66 13.54
C HIS A 339 -1.50 -25.02 12.07
N GLY A 340 -0.31 -24.73 11.54
CA GLY A 340 0.07 -24.98 10.16
C GLY A 340 -0.33 -23.86 9.19
N ASN A 341 -0.82 -22.72 9.68
CA ASN A 341 -1.14 -21.55 8.86
C ASN A 341 0.12 -20.72 8.60
N LEU A 342 0.27 -20.20 7.38
CA LEU A 342 1.39 -19.32 7.04
C LEU A 342 1.19 -17.97 7.73
N GLU A 343 2.14 -17.56 8.58
CA GLU A 343 2.05 -16.27 9.27
C GLU A 343 2.70 -15.16 8.44
N PHE A 344 1.87 -14.39 7.73
CA PHE A 344 2.32 -13.34 6.82
C PHE A 344 3.08 -12.20 7.52
N ARG A 345 2.72 -11.84 8.75
CA ARG A 345 3.43 -10.79 9.51
C ARG A 345 4.83 -11.24 9.89
N TYR A 346 4.98 -12.50 10.29
CA TYR A 346 6.29 -13.08 10.59
C TYR A 346 7.18 -13.14 9.35
N LEU A 347 6.63 -13.58 8.22
CA LEU A 347 7.37 -13.65 6.97
C LEU A 347 7.79 -12.26 6.47
N ARG A 348 6.90 -11.27 6.56
CA ARG A 348 7.21 -9.86 6.28
C ARG A 348 8.35 -9.35 7.15
N TRP A 349 8.28 -9.58 8.47
CA TRP A 349 9.33 -9.20 9.41
C TRP A 349 10.67 -9.87 9.08
N CYS A 350 10.66 -11.17 8.75
CA CYS A 350 11.87 -11.89 8.34
C CYS A 350 12.50 -11.25 7.09
N ILE A 351 11.72 -10.99 6.05
CA ILE A 351 12.22 -10.40 4.80
C ILE A 351 12.81 -9.02 5.06
N GLN A 352 12.11 -8.20 5.85
CA GLN A 352 12.60 -6.89 6.27
C GLN A 352 13.97 -7.02 6.96
N LYS A 353 14.08 -7.86 8.01
CA LYS A 353 15.35 -8.16 8.70
C LYS A 353 16.44 -8.69 7.75
N GLY A 354 16.06 -9.49 6.75
CA GLY A 354 16.96 -9.95 5.71
C GLY A 354 17.55 -8.78 4.91
N HIS A 355 16.72 -7.83 4.49
CA HIS A 355 17.18 -6.62 3.80
C HIS A 355 18.02 -5.71 4.70
N GLU A 356 17.69 -5.60 5.99
CA GLU A 356 18.55 -4.90 6.99
C GLU A 356 19.95 -5.50 7.02
N MET A 357 20.03 -6.83 7.21
CA MET A 357 21.30 -7.55 7.24
C MET A 357 22.06 -7.40 5.93
N ARG A 358 21.37 -7.48 4.78
CA ARG A 358 22.01 -7.43 3.46
C ARG A 358 22.72 -6.11 3.19
N ARG A 359 22.27 -5.01 3.81
CA ARG A 359 22.87 -3.68 3.70
C ARG A 359 24.22 -3.57 4.43
N LEU A 360 24.45 -4.40 5.44
CA LEU A 360 25.70 -4.39 6.23
C LEU A 360 26.89 -4.84 5.37
N SER A 361 28.03 -4.18 5.56
CA SER A 361 29.29 -4.37 4.85
C SER A 361 29.84 -5.80 4.94
N GLU A 362 29.51 -6.54 6.01
CA GLU A 362 29.89 -7.94 6.17
C GLU A 362 29.09 -8.87 5.25
N HIS A 363 27.86 -8.49 4.92
CA HIS A 363 26.90 -9.35 4.23
C HIS A 363 26.67 -8.96 2.77
N ASN A 364 26.84 -7.68 2.42
CA ASN A 364 26.65 -7.18 1.06
C ASN A 364 27.62 -7.85 0.04
N LYS A 365 28.81 -8.26 0.48
CA LYS A 365 29.83 -8.96 -0.31
C LYS A 365 29.63 -10.48 -0.38
N LYS A 366 28.78 -11.07 0.48
CA LYS A 366 28.53 -12.52 0.46
C LYS A 366 27.73 -12.88 -0.79
N SER A 367 28.12 -13.97 -1.47
CA SER A 367 27.32 -14.53 -2.57
C SER A 367 25.89 -14.79 -2.08
N SER A 368 24.90 -14.65 -2.96
CA SER A 368 23.49 -14.79 -2.61
C SER A 368 23.20 -16.09 -1.86
N ASP A 369 23.71 -17.24 -2.31
CA ASP A 369 23.42 -18.54 -1.67
C ASP A 369 23.95 -18.63 -0.23
N HIS A 370 25.18 -18.16 0.01
CA HIS A 370 25.76 -18.11 1.35
C HIS A 370 24.98 -17.19 2.27
N PHE A 371 24.54 -16.03 1.77
CA PHE A 371 23.72 -15.11 2.54
C PHE A 371 22.33 -15.71 2.83
N GLY A 372 21.69 -16.33 1.84
CA GLY A 372 20.39 -17.00 2.01
C GLY A 372 20.43 -18.10 3.08
N GLY A 373 21.51 -18.88 3.13
CA GLY A 373 21.74 -19.87 4.18
C GLY A 373 21.86 -19.26 5.59
N LEU A 374 22.58 -18.15 5.72
CA LEU A 374 22.72 -17.39 6.98
C LEU A 374 21.40 -16.77 7.41
N PHE A 375 20.70 -16.10 6.48
CA PHE A 375 19.40 -15.49 6.67
C PHE A 375 18.37 -16.52 7.18
N ARG A 376 18.25 -17.66 6.51
CA ARG A 376 17.33 -18.74 6.91
C ARG A 376 17.68 -19.32 8.28
N LYS A 377 18.97 -19.46 8.61
CA LYS A 377 19.40 -20.00 9.90
C LYS A 377 19.14 -19.02 11.04
N ASN A 378 19.59 -17.77 10.90
CA ASN A 378 19.66 -16.83 12.02
C ASN A 378 18.38 -16.02 12.21
N ILE A 379 17.64 -15.73 11.13
CA ILE A 379 16.41 -14.92 11.20
C ILE A 379 15.19 -15.84 11.18
N ILE A 380 14.97 -16.58 10.08
CA ILE A 380 13.75 -17.39 9.89
C ILE A 380 13.62 -18.52 10.93
N ARG A 381 14.72 -19.17 11.32
CA ARG A 381 14.66 -20.22 12.34
C ARG A 381 15.07 -19.68 13.72
N GLY A 382 16.17 -18.93 13.77
CA GLY A 382 16.75 -18.45 15.02
C GLY A 382 15.87 -17.49 15.82
N LYS A 383 15.02 -16.69 15.17
CA LYS A 383 14.17 -15.70 15.84
C LYS A 383 12.68 -16.09 15.88
N LYS A 384 12.32 -17.27 15.37
CA LYS A 384 10.92 -17.73 15.28
C LYS A 384 10.24 -17.77 16.64
N PHE A 385 10.88 -18.43 17.60
CA PHE A 385 10.31 -18.59 18.94
C PHE A 385 10.04 -17.24 19.61
N ASP A 386 11.07 -16.38 19.68
CA ASP A 386 10.95 -15.05 20.30
C ASP A 386 9.87 -14.22 19.62
N TRP A 387 9.85 -14.20 18.28
CA TRP A 387 8.86 -13.43 17.54
C TRP A 387 7.43 -13.87 17.86
N PHE A 388 7.13 -15.17 17.78
CA PHE A 388 5.80 -15.68 18.09
C PHE A 388 5.44 -15.48 19.57
N ALA A 389 6.39 -15.61 20.49
CA ALA A 389 6.13 -15.39 21.90
C ALA A 389 5.79 -13.91 22.20
N ILE A 390 6.50 -12.97 21.58
CA ILE A 390 6.23 -11.53 21.69
C ILE A 390 4.89 -11.19 21.04
N ASP A 391 4.64 -11.68 19.81
CA ASP A 391 3.40 -11.39 19.07
C ASP A 391 2.17 -11.96 19.79
N ASN A 392 2.22 -13.19 20.30
CA ASN A 392 1.12 -13.79 21.07
C ASN A 392 0.86 -13.02 22.38
N MET A 393 1.91 -12.51 23.03
CA MET A 393 1.76 -11.71 24.26
C MET A 393 1.06 -10.39 23.95
N ILE A 394 1.49 -9.68 22.90
CA ILE A 394 0.90 -8.40 22.50
C ILE A 394 -0.54 -8.58 22.04
N THR A 395 -0.78 -9.52 21.11
CA THR A 395 -2.13 -9.78 20.60
C THR A 395 -3.05 -10.30 21.69
N GLY A 396 -2.58 -11.20 22.57
CA GLY A 396 -3.34 -11.69 23.72
C GLY A 396 -3.81 -10.56 24.64
N HIS A 397 -2.93 -9.62 24.97
CA HIS A 397 -3.31 -8.44 25.75
C HIS A 397 -4.34 -7.57 25.02
N LEU A 398 -4.17 -7.32 23.72
CA LEU A 398 -5.13 -6.51 22.96
C LEU A 398 -6.52 -7.17 22.87
N TYR A 399 -6.58 -8.50 22.77
CA TYR A 399 -7.85 -9.24 22.87
C TYR A 399 -8.52 -9.13 24.25
N GLU A 400 -7.75 -9.05 25.33
CA GLU A 400 -8.30 -8.84 26.68
C GLU A 400 -8.87 -7.44 26.85
N VAL A 401 -8.25 -6.43 26.22
CA VAL A 401 -8.70 -5.02 26.26
C VAL A 401 -9.92 -4.81 25.37
N ASP A 402 -9.94 -5.37 24.16
CA ASP A 402 -11.05 -5.29 23.22
C ASP A 402 -11.36 -6.67 22.63
N ASN A 403 -12.52 -7.22 22.98
CA ASN A 403 -12.96 -8.52 22.49
C ASN A 403 -13.33 -8.52 21.00
N LYS A 404 -13.40 -7.35 20.36
CA LYS A 404 -13.62 -7.18 18.91
C LYS A 404 -12.33 -6.98 18.13
N PHE A 405 -11.18 -6.93 18.79
CA PHE A 405 -9.87 -6.81 18.16
C PHE A 405 -9.66 -7.93 17.13
N ASP A 406 -9.23 -7.57 15.92
CA ASP A 406 -8.89 -8.51 14.86
C ASP A 406 -7.53 -8.15 14.23
N PRO A 407 -6.46 -8.93 14.44
CA PRO A 407 -5.12 -8.64 13.91
C PRO A 407 -5.06 -8.67 12.37
N SER A 408 -6.08 -9.19 11.69
CA SER A 408 -6.19 -9.15 10.22
C SER A 408 -6.68 -7.81 9.69
N ASN A 409 -7.30 -6.97 10.54
CA ASN A 409 -7.77 -5.64 10.19
C ASN A 409 -6.61 -4.62 10.22
N GLN A 410 -6.57 -3.72 9.23
CA GLN A 410 -5.54 -2.68 9.13
C GLN A 410 -5.52 -1.72 10.34
N SER A 411 -6.67 -1.34 10.91
CA SER A 411 -6.73 -0.47 12.09
C SER A 411 -6.07 -1.13 13.30
N ASP A 412 -6.36 -2.42 13.48
CA ASP A 412 -5.99 -3.18 14.66
C ASP A 412 -4.53 -3.64 14.55
N SER A 413 -4.06 -3.94 13.34
CA SER A 413 -2.64 -4.15 13.07
C SER A 413 -1.78 -2.92 13.44
N LYS A 414 -2.32 -1.69 13.39
CA LYS A 414 -1.60 -0.50 13.89
C LYS A 414 -1.50 -0.49 15.41
N LEU A 415 -2.49 -1.01 16.13
CA LEU A 415 -2.44 -1.15 17.60
C LEU A 415 -1.32 -2.10 18.02
N ILE A 416 -1.19 -3.25 17.35
CA ILE A 416 -0.10 -4.21 17.58
C ILE A 416 1.25 -3.52 17.44
N LYS A 417 1.44 -2.80 16.33
CA LYS A 417 2.68 -2.09 16.02
C LYS A 417 2.96 -0.96 17.02
N SER A 418 1.94 -0.19 17.39
CA SER A 418 2.06 0.89 18.38
C SER A 418 2.50 0.35 19.73
N LEU A 419 1.86 -0.72 20.20
CA LEU A 419 2.21 -1.37 21.46
C LEU A 419 3.62 -2.00 21.39
N PHE A 420 3.95 -2.70 20.31
CA PHE A 420 5.30 -3.22 20.09
C PHE A 420 6.37 -2.11 20.19
N ASN A 421 6.16 -1.00 19.49
CA ASN A 421 7.08 0.14 19.48
C ASN A 421 7.21 0.78 20.87
N LYS A 422 6.10 0.92 21.60
CA LYS A 422 6.09 1.43 22.98
C LYS A 422 6.90 0.53 23.92
N LEU A 423 6.68 -0.79 23.85
CA LEU A 423 7.45 -1.75 24.65
C LEU A 423 8.93 -1.72 24.28
N GLN A 424 9.26 -1.65 22.98
CA GLN A 424 10.63 -1.55 22.52
C GLN A 424 11.33 -0.28 23.05
N SER A 425 10.65 0.86 23.04
CA SER A 425 11.16 2.11 23.62
C SER A 425 11.37 2.03 25.13
N ASN A 426 10.49 1.34 25.86
CA ASN A 426 10.67 1.11 27.29
C ASN A 426 11.93 0.26 27.56
N ILE A 427 12.15 -0.79 26.77
CA ILE A 427 13.36 -1.64 26.87
C ILE A 427 14.63 -0.80 26.65
N VAL A 428 14.66 0.02 25.61
CA VAL A 428 15.84 0.87 25.31
C VAL A 428 16.04 1.92 26.40
N SER A 429 14.97 2.53 26.90
CA SER A 429 15.04 3.53 27.98
C SER A 429 15.62 2.93 29.26
N GLU A 430 15.20 1.72 29.63
CA GLU A 430 15.77 1.00 30.77
C GLU A 430 17.23 0.62 30.53
N TYR A 431 17.55 0.12 29.34
CA TYR A 431 18.92 -0.23 28.98
C TYR A 431 19.84 0.98 29.15
N ILE A 432 19.50 2.13 28.57
CA ILE A 432 20.30 3.36 28.68
C ILE A 432 20.40 3.81 30.14
N SER A 433 19.28 3.82 30.87
CA SER A 433 19.25 4.25 32.28
C SER A 433 20.05 3.34 33.21
N SER A 434 20.28 2.08 32.82
CA SER A 434 21.09 1.11 33.57
C SER A 434 22.60 1.28 33.35
N LEU A 435 23.02 2.05 32.34
CA LEU A 435 24.44 2.26 32.05
C LEU A 435 25.06 3.26 33.03
N THR A 436 26.32 3.00 33.38
CA THR A 436 27.17 4.00 34.04
C THR A 436 27.55 5.10 33.03
N GLU A 437 28.04 6.25 33.50
CA GLU A 437 28.55 7.31 32.61
C GLU A 437 29.58 6.77 31.60
N PHE A 438 30.48 5.89 32.07
CA PHE A 438 31.45 5.22 31.20
C PHE A 438 30.78 4.29 30.18
N GLY A 439 29.78 3.50 30.61
CA GLY A 439 29.02 2.61 29.73
C GLY A 439 28.25 3.37 28.65
N TYR A 440 27.65 4.51 29.02
CA TYR A 440 26.96 5.39 28.08
C TYR A 440 27.91 6.00 27.05
N ALA A 441 29.07 6.53 27.49
CA ALA A 441 30.08 7.08 26.60
C ALA A 441 30.62 6.01 25.63
N HIS A 442 30.86 4.80 26.12
CA HIS A 442 31.30 3.69 25.29
C HIS A 442 30.25 3.27 24.25
N LEU A 443 28.98 3.17 24.66
CA LEU A 443 27.86 2.88 23.76
C LEU A 443 27.76 3.92 22.64
N ARG A 444 27.91 5.20 22.97
CA ARG A 444 27.91 6.28 21.99
C ARG A 444 29.05 6.13 20.98
N GLU A 445 30.26 5.90 21.47
CA GLU A 445 31.44 5.73 20.61
C GLU A 445 31.28 4.55 19.64
N GLU A 446 30.80 3.41 20.12
CA GLU A 446 30.58 2.22 19.29
C GLU A 446 29.45 2.41 18.28
N PHE A 447 28.38 3.12 18.66
CA PHE A 447 27.31 3.48 17.74
C PHE A 447 27.80 4.43 16.65
N ASP A 448 28.60 5.43 16.99
CA ASP A 448 29.18 6.37 16.03
C ASP A 448 30.09 5.64 15.03
N LYS A 449 30.94 4.71 15.50
CA LYS A 449 31.75 3.83 14.64
C LYS A 449 30.89 2.96 13.73
N PHE A 450 29.80 2.41 14.24
CA PHE A 450 28.86 1.62 13.46
C PHE A 450 28.23 2.45 12.33
N LEU A 451 27.72 3.64 12.64
CA LEU A 451 27.16 4.55 11.63
C LEU A 451 28.20 4.95 10.59
N LEU A 452 29.42 5.31 11.01
CA LEU A 452 30.48 5.71 10.08
C LEU A 452 30.84 4.59 9.10
N LYS A 453 30.82 3.34 9.57
CA LYS A 453 31.15 2.15 8.77
C LYS A 453 30.02 1.71 7.85
N GLU A 454 28.80 1.60 8.39
CA GLU A 454 27.68 0.95 7.70
C GLU A 454 26.75 1.97 7.00
N PHE A 455 26.61 3.18 7.56
CA PHE A 455 25.71 4.22 7.07
C PHE A 455 26.37 5.64 7.08
N PRO A 456 27.42 5.89 6.27
CA PRO A 456 28.19 7.14 6.36
C PRO A 456 27.37 8.42 6.16
N HIS A 457 26.33 8.35 5.34
CA HIS A 457 25.40 9.47 5.11
C HIS A 457 24.59 9.81 6.37
N LYS A 458 24.17 8.80 7.14
CA LYS A 458 23.47 8.97 8.42
C LYS A 458 24.40 9.40 9.54
N HIS A 459 25.65 8.92 9.55
CA HIS A 459 26.66 9.47 10.45
C HIS A 459 26.80 10.99 10.27
N LYS A 460 26.93 11.46 9.02
CA LYS A 460 27.02 12.90 8.73
C LYS A 460 25.77 13.65 9.22
N GLU A 461 24.57 13.15 8.90
CA GLU A 461 23.32 13.79 9.31
C GLU A 461 23.15 13.82 10.85
N MET A 462 23.30 12.69 11.51
CA MET A 462 22.91 12.51 12.91
C MET A 462 23.97 12.94 13.91
N VAL A 463 25.25 12.74 13.59
CA VAL A 463 26.38 13.01 14.50
C VAL A 463 27.02 14.35 14.20
N VAL A 464 27.25 14.68 12.92
CA VAL A 464 27.99 15.89 12.54
C VAL A 464 27.08 17.10 12.40
N GLU A 465 25.93 16.96 11.74
CA GLU A 465 25.05 18.09 11.42
C GLU A 465 24.04 18.38 12.54
N LYS A 466 23.44 17.33 13.14
CA LYS A 466 22.37 17.47 14.14
C LYS A 466 22.78 17.18 15.59
N ASP A 467 23.91 16.50 15.80
CA ASP A 467 24.40 16.02 17.11
C ASP A 467 23.29 15.41 18.00
N ILE A 468 22.54 14.45 17.44
CA ILE A 468 21.39 13.82 18.11
C ILE A 468 21.90 12.93 19.25
N SER A 469 21.35 13.07 20.47
CA SER A 469 21.74 12.27 21.63
C SER A 469 21.14 10.85 21.61
N LEU A 470 21.74 9.90 22.34
CA LEU A 470 21.15 8.55 22.48
C LEU A 470 19.80 8.59 23.20
N GLU A 471 19.60 9.56 24.10
CA GLU A 471 18.33 9.79 24.80
C GLU A 471 17.20 10.17 23.83
N ASP A 472 17.49 10.97 22.81
CA ASP A 472 16.51 11.33 21.77
C ASP A 472 16.17 10.12 20.87
N MET A 473 17.06 9.12 20.82
CA MET A 473 16.92 7.92 20.01
C MET A 473 16.32 6.72 20.77
N LYS A 474 15.94 6.85 22.04
CA LYS A 474 15.30 5.75 22.79
C LYS A 474 13.86 5.48 22.36
N VAL A 475 13.18 6.49 21.81
CA VAL A 475 11.80 6.37 21.33
C VAL A 475 11.80 5.89 19.88
N VAL A 476 11.07 4.82 19.58
CA VAL A 476 10.94 4.28 18.22
C VAL A 476 10.25 5.33 17.36
N SER A 477 11.02 5.90 16.44
CA SER A 477 10.63 6.99 15.53
C SER A 477 11.51 6.91 14.28
N GLY A 478 11.21 7.74 13.27
CA GLY A 478 11.97 7.75 12.01
C GLY A 478 13.48 7.97 12.19
N HIS A 479 13.92 8.67 13.23
CA HIS A 479 15.34 8.96 13.48
C HIS A 479 16.07 7.93 14.36
N SER A 480 15.35 7.08 15.11
CA SER A 480 15.97 6.10 16.02
C SER A 480 16.23 4.73 15.38
N TYR A 481 15.75 4.50 14.15
CA TYR A 481 15.87 3.21 13.46
C TYR A 481 17.29 2.64 13.49
N HIS A 482 18.32 3.43 13.14
CA HIS A 482 19.70 2.93 13.08
C HIS A 482 20.26 2.58 14.47
N PHE A 483 19.85 3.30 15.51
CA PHE A 483 20.26 3.02 16.87
C PHE A 483 19.61 1.73 17.39
N HIS A 484 18.32 1.54 17.14
CA HIS A 484 17.63 0.29 17.45
C HIS A 484 18.22 -0.88 16.66
N LEU A 485 18.56 -0.70 15.38
CA LEU A 485 19.26 -1.72 14.60
C LEU A 485 20.61 -2.09 15.21
N TYR A 486 21.40 -1.10 15.65
CA TYR A 486 22.67 -1.34 16.32
C TYR A 486 22.48 -2.18 17.60
N LEU A 487 21.49 -1.84 18.43
CA LEU A 487 21.20 -2.59 19.66
C LEU A 487 20.75 -4.02 19.35
N ASP A 488 19.86 -4.21 18.37
CA ASP A 488 19.39 -5.54 17.95
C ASP A 488 20.56 -6.46 17.54
N LEU A 489 21.52 -5.91 16.80
CA LEU A 489 22.66 -6.66 16.27
C LEU A 489 23.76 -6.93 17.30
N ASN A 490 23.99 -6.02 18.25
CA ASN A 490 25.19 -6.05 19.11
C ASN A 490 24.90 -6.34 20.59
N THR A 491 23.68 -6.10 21.07
CA THR A 491 23.35 -6.24 22.49
C THR A 491 22.28 -7.30 22.76
N ASP A 492 21.68 -7.90 21.72
CA ASP A 492 20.68 -8.98 21.80
C ASP A 492 19.51 -8.61 22.74
N LEU A 493 19.18 -7.31 22.74
CA LEU A 493 18.29 -6.66 23.70
C LEU A 493 16.81 -7.00 23.47
N PHE A 494 16.43 -7.27 22.22
CA PHE A 494 15.03 -7.44 21.81
C PHE A 494 14.61 -8.92 21.78
N LYS A 495 14.56 -9.54 22.95
CA LYS A 495 14.07 -10.91 23.16
C LYS A 495 12.75 -10.95 23.91
N TYR A 496 12.09 -12.11 23.89
CA TYR A 496 10.85 -12.32 24.60
C TYR A 496 10.93 -11.91 26.08
N GLU A 497 12.01 -12.23 26.80
CA GLU A 497 12.14 -11.90 28.22
C GLU A 497 12.12 -10.38 28.46
N SER A 498 12.82 -9.61 27.63
CA SER A 498 12.85 -8.14 27.70
C SER A 498 11.45 -7.56 27.44
N PHE A 499 10.75 -8.08 26.44
CA PHE A 499 9.38 -7.66 26.12
C PHE A 499 8.38 -8.04 27.22
N ALA A 500 8.50 -9.22 27.81
CA ALA A 500 7.65 -9.66 28.93
C ALA A 500 7.86 -8.81 30.19
N GLN A 501 9.10 -8.37 30.46
CA GLN A 501 9.38 -7.42 31.53
C GLN A 501 8.80 -6.04 31.23
N ALA A 502 8.98 -5.53 30.02
CA ALA A 502 8.40 -4.25 29.60
C ALA A 502 6.87 -4.25 29.65
N MET A 503 6.24 -5.36 29.24
CA MET A 503 4.78 -5.52 29.28
C MET A 503 4.25 -5.48 30.71
N ARG A 504 4.89 -6.21 31.65
CA ARG A 504 4.47 -6.19 33.07
C ARG A 504 4.45 -4.77 33.64
N ARG A 505 5.50 -3.99 33.39
CA ARG A 505 5.57 -2.60 33.85
C ARG A 505 4.58 -1.69 33.14
N HIS A 506 4.33 -1.93 31.86
CA HIS A 506 3.33 -1.19 31.12
C HIS A 506 1.94 -1.36 31.76
N LEU A 507 1.57 -2.59 32.13
CA LEU A 507 0.31 -2.88 32.83
C LEU A 507 0.26 -2.25 34.24
N GLU A 508 1.38 -2.31 34.98
CA GLU A 508 1.51 -1.65 36.29
C GLU A 508 1.32 -0.12 36.20
N SER A 509 1.71 0.51 35.08
CA SER A 509 1.56 1.96 34.88
C SER A 509 0.15 2.40 34.44
N GLU A 510 -0.69 1.47 33.96
CA GLU A 510 -2.07 1.73 33.56
C GLU A 510 -3.11 1.34 34.62
N SER A 511 -2.66 0.65 35.68
CA SER A 511 -3.44 0.28 36.88
C SER A 511 -3.41 1.41 37.91
#